data_AF-A0A2G8IWQ2-F1
#
_entry.id   AF-A0A2G8IWQ2-F1
#
_cell.length_a   1.000
_cell.length_b   1.000
_cell.length_c   1.000
_cell.angle_alpha   90.00
_cell.angle_beta   90.00
_cell.angle_gamma   90.00
#
_symmetry.space_group_name_H-M   'P 1'
#
loop_
_entity.id
_entity.type
_entity.pdbx_description
1 polymer ?
#
loop_
_entity_poly.entity_id
_entity_poly.type
_entity_poly.pdbx_seq_one_letter_code
_entity_poly.pdbx_strand_id
1 'polypeptide(L)'
;MNEKERILKLVEDGTLSAKEAITLLEKLEESQSVSLEKSTADHTFHEEKAGAESNGNATENLGAKLFGWLDSAVKKVKDVDLDLNFGQSVDVDHIFQFKDASLSHLDIQLANGSLNVMPWDDRDIRAECHAKIYRAEDGEQARQQFLNQLDCGLEGDKFFIRTEKKTMKVNVTLYVPRIQYDKIKVKLFNGPIRGEKLMTKELAAKTTNGVVSFASLQADKVGIETANGQIKLADHECGMIEVETINGLIDLRGKSESIDAQSFNGNIAVQLSDEKCRSIYAKTTTGSVDVQIPRACAVTAELKSNLGSISHDLLDADMVKEKNETLQKEKMIKANQQAVHSISIFAETKTGSIQVKHQSDKE
;
A
#
# COMPACT_ATOMS: atom_id res chain seq x y z
N MET A 1 -28.12 22.64 20.64
CA MET A 1 -26.87 22.08 20.09
C MET A 1 -27.12 20.62 19.79
N ASN A 2 -27.05 20.25 18.53
CA ASN A 2 -27.02 18.85 18.11
C ASN A 2 -25.70 18.21 18.60
N GLU A 3 -25.68 16.91 18.90
CA GLU A 3 -24.47 16.21 19.36
C GLU A 3 -23.34 16.33 18.32
N LYS A 4 -23.68 16.36 17.02
CA LYS A 4 -22.73 16.64 15.93
C LYS A 4 -22.09 18.03 16.06
N GLU A 5 -22.86 19.07 16.39
CA GLU A 5 -22.33 20.44 16.58
C GLU A 5 -21.41 20.54 17.80
N ARG A 6 -21.65 19.75 18.84
CA ARG A 6 -20.79 19.71 20.02
C ARG A 6 -19.44 19.05 19.72
N ILE A 7 -19.44 17.93 18.99
CA ILE A 7 -18.20 17.27 18.54
C ILE A 7 -17.39 18.23 17.67
N LEU A 8 -18.03 18.95 16.75
CA LEU A 8 -17.38 19.94 15.90
C LEU A 8 -16.72 21.07 16.71
N LYS A 9 -17.44 21.63 17.68
CA LYS A 9 -16.90 22.68 18.54
C LYS A 9 -15.69 22.21 19.35
N LEU A 10 -15.69 20.95 19.81
CA LEU A 10 -14.55 20.37 20.51
C LEU A 10 -13.31 20.20 19.61
N VAL A 11 -13.51 19.97 18.31
CA VAL A 11 -12.42 19.96 17.31
C VAL A 11 -11.92 21.38 17.04
N GLU A 12 -12.82 22.35 16.87
CA GLU A 12 -12.46 23.76 16.66
C GLU A 12 -11.69 24.34 17.85
N ASP A 13 -12.09 24.00 19.07
CA ASP A 13 -11.44 24.41 20.32
C ASP A 13 -10.14 23.63 20.59
N GLY A 14 -9.76 22.67 19.73
CA GLY A 14 -8.54 21.87 19.83
C GLY A 14 -8.54 20.80 20.93
N THR A 15 -9.66 20.61 21.63
CA THR A 15 -9.81 19.64 22.73
C THR A 15 -9.95 18.20 22.26
N LEU A 16 -10.36 17.99 21.00
CA LEU A 16 -10.57 16.69 20.38
C LEU A 16 -9.80 16.61 19.05
N SER A 17 -9.09 15.52 18.82
CA SER A 17 -8.42 15.35 17.53
C SER A 17 -9.43 15.08 16.41
N ALA A 18 -9.11 15.48 15.17
CA ALA A 18 -9.96 15.22 14.02
C ALA A 18 -10.25 13.72 13.81
N LYS A 19 -9.30 12.85 14.18
CA LYS A 19 -9.46 11.38 14.12
C LYS A 19 -10.51 10.89 15.11
N GLU A 20 -10.43 11.33 16.37
CA GLU A 20 -11.39 10.97 17.40
C GLU A 20 -12.79 11.52 17.08
N ALA A 21 -12.86 12.72 16.52
CA ALA A 21 -14.11 13.33 16.07
C ALA A 21 -14.84 12.49 15.02
N ILE A 22 -14.13 11.98 14.01
CA ILE A 22 -14.75 11.10 13.01
C ILE A 22 -15.25 9.81 13.65
N THR A 23 -14.47 9.18 14.53
CA THR A 23 -14.92 7.96 15.21
C THR A 23 -16.17 8.21 16.06
N LEU A 24 -16.28 9.38 16.70
CA LEU A 24 -17.48 9.76 17.44
C LEU A 24 -18.67 10.01 16.50
N LEU A 25 -18.44 10.70 15.37
CA LEU A 25 -19.47 11.00 14.38
C LEU A 25 -20.00 9.72 13.70
N GLU A 26 -19.13 8.78 13.34
CA GLU A 26 -19.51 7.49 12.74
C GLU A 26 -20.37 6.68 13.70
N LYS A 27 -19.98 6.59 14.98
CA LYS A 27 -20.80 5.94 16.02
C LYS A 27 -22.14 6.64 16.22
N LEU A 28 -22.18 7.96 16.06
CA LEU A 28 -23.41 8.75 16.15
C LEU A 28 -24.35 8.51 14.97
N GLU A 29 -23.80 8.32 13.77
CA GLU A 29 -24.56 7.95 12.58
C GLU A 29 -25.05 6.51 12.63
N GLU A 30 -24.23 5.56 13.06
CA GLU A 30 -24.64 4.15 13.25
C GLU A 30 -25.78 4.02 14.29
N SER A 31 -25.71 4.77 15.38
CA SER A 31 -26.77 4.78 16.40
C SER A 31 -28.06 5.46 15.91
N GLN A 32 -27.96 6.45 15.02
CA GLN A 32 -29.11 7.05 14.35
C GLN A 32 -29.74 6.10 13.31
N SER A 33 -28.94 5.35 12.53
CA SER A 33 -29.48 4.36 11.59
C SER A 33 -30.19 3.20 12.30
N VAL A 34 -29.64 2.71 13.42
CA VAL A 34 -30.26 1.63 14.21
C VAL A 34 -31.55 2.09 14.91
N SER A 35 -31.69 3.37 15.25
CA SER A 35 -32.92 3.92 15.82
C SER A 35 -33.99 4.23 14.76
N LEU A 36 -33.60 4.51 13.52
CA LEU A 36 -34.51 4.65 12.39
C LEU A 36 -35.09 3.28 11.95
N GLU A 37 -34.30 2.20 11.93
CA GLU A 37 -34.81 0.85 11.61
C GLU A 37 -35.78 0.30 12.68
N LYS A 38 -35.58 0.65 13.96
CA LYS A 38 -36.52 0.29 15.04
C LYS A 38 -37.83 1.06 15.02
N SER A 39 -37.94 2.14 14.24
CA SER A 39 -39.15 2.97 14.17
C SER A 39 -40.11 2.56 13.05
N THR A 40 -39.73 1.63 12.17
CA THR A 40 -40.57 1.13 11.05
C THR A 40 -40.92 -0.35 11.12
N ALA A 41 -40.52 -1.07 12.17
CA ALA A 41 -40.71 -2.52 12.30
C ALA A 41 -41.63 -2.93 13.47
N ASP A 42 -42.71 -2.17 13.70
CA ASP A 42 -43.82 -2.63 14.53
C ASP A 42 -44.99 -3.01 13.61
N HIS A 43 -44.86 -4.17 12.96
CA HIS A 43 -45.96 -5.08 12.61
C HIS A 43 -45.44 -6.33 11.87
N THR A 44 -45.64 -7.49 12.50
CA THR A 44 -45.80 -8.85 11.94
C THR A 44 -44.55 -9.72 11.68
N PHE A 45 -44.54 -10.89 12.34
CA PHE A 45 -43.65 -12.03 12.19
C PHE A 45 -43.89 -12.84 10.90
N HIS A 46 -42.83 -13.32 10.24
CA HIS A 46 -42.64 -14.74 9.84
C HIS A 46 -41.26 -15.03 9.22
N GLU A 47 -40.80 -16.28 9.37
CA GLU A 47 -39.62 -16.91 8.74
C GLU A 47 -39.76 -17.02 7.21
N GLU A 48 -38.66 -16.88 6.45
CA GLU A 48 -38.02 -17.95 5.66
C GLU A 48 -36.89 -17.44 4.73
N LYS A 49 -36.05 -18.39 4.30
CA LYS A 49 -34.87 -18.26 3.40
C LYS A 49 -35.21 -17.79 1.98
N ALA A 50 -34.22 -17.14 1.36
CA ALA A 50 -33.67 -17.34 0.00
C ALA A 50 -33.43 -16.00 -0.73
N GLY A 51 -32.29 -15.90 -1.41
CA GLY A 51 -31.68 -14.63 -1.82
C GLY A 51 -32.15 -14.05 -3.15
N ALA A 52 -31.57 -12.89 -3.48
CA ALA A 52 -31.37 -12.37 -4.82
C ALA A 52 -30.41 -11.17 -4.76
N GLU A 53 -29.56 -11.07 -5.78
CA GLU A 53 -28.61 -10.00 -6.06
C GLU A 53 -29.30 -8.65 -6.27
N SER A 54 -28.61 -7.56 -5.91
CA SER A 54 -28.61 -6.29 -6.67
C SER A 54 -27.63 -5.27 -6.07
N ASN A 55 -26.53 -5.08 -6.79
CA ASN A 55 -25.92 -3.80 -7.19
C ASN A 55 -25.72 -2.67 -6.15
N GLY A 56 -24.44 -2.35 -5.94
CA GLY A 56 -23.96 -0.98 -5.72
C GLY A 56 -23.60 -0.59 -4.28
N ASN A 57 -22.34 -0.81 -3.89
CA ASN A 57 -21.45 0.25 -3.40
C ASN A 57 -20.08 -0.32 -3.01
N ALA A 58 -19.01 0.28 -3.55
CA ALA A 58 -17.61 -0.10 -3.34
C ALA A 58 -17.07 0.17 -1.91
N THR A 59 -17.94 0.36 -0.93
CA THR A 59 -17.61 0.63 0.48
C THR A 59 -17.55 -0.64 1.33
N GLU A 60 -18.24 -1.71 0.96
CA GLU A 60 -18.26 -2.96 1.75
C GLU A 60 -16.97 -3.79 1.62
N ASN A 61 -16.25 -3.65 0.50
CA ASN A 61 -15.01 -4.41 0.26
C ASN A 61 -13.84 -3.97 1.15
N LEU A 62 -13.81 -2.71 1.61
CA LEU A 62 -12.78 -2.23 2.52
C LEU A 62 -13.04 -2.74 3.93
N GLY A 63 -14.27 -2.68 4.44
CA GLY A 63 -14.62 -3.16 5.78
C GLY A 63 -14.35 -4.66 5.98
N ALA A 64 -14.80 -5.50 5.04
CA ALA A 64 -14.61 -6.95 5.12
C ALA A 64 -13.13 -7.36 4.97
N LYS A 65 -12.37 -6.69 4.08
CA LYS A 65 -10.91 -6.92 3.93
C LYS A 65 -10.12 -6.38 5.11
N LEU A 66 -10.47 -5.20 5.64
CA LEU A 66 -9.88 -4.61 6.85
C LEU A 66 -10.13 -5.50 8.06
N PHE A 67 -11.32 -6.09 8.24
CA PHE A 67 -11.59 -7.02 9.34
C PHE A 67 -10.76 -8.31 9.23
N GLY A 68 -10.65 -8.89 8.03
CA GLY A 68 -9.78 -10.04 7.78
C GLY A 68 -8.28 -9.75 8.02
N TRP A 69 -7.85 -8.52 7.72
CA TRP A 69 -6.49 -8.06 7.95
C TRP A 69 -6.21 -7.62 9.38
N LEU A 70 -7.13 -6.94 10.06
CA LEU A 70 -6.99 -6.44 11.43
C LEU A 70 -6.90 -7.62 12.40
N ASP A 71 -7.72 -8.66 12.21
CA ASP A 71 -7.62 -9.89 13.02
C ASP A 71 -6.27 -10.59 12.81
N SER A 72 -5.75 -10.56 11.57
CA SER A 72 -4.41 -11.07 11.27
C SER A 72 -3.30 -10.20 11.89
N ALA A 73 -3.35 -8.87 11.72
CA ALA A 73 -2.34 -7.92 12.18
C ALA A 73 -2.31 -7.80 13.72
N VAL A 74 -3.47 -7.79 14.39
CA VAL A 74 -3.54 -7.73 15.87
C VAL A 74 -3.08 -9.03 16.51
N LYS A 75 -3.36 -10.19 15.89
CA LYS A 75 -2.75 -11.47 16.32
C LYS A 75 -1.23 -11.47 16.11
N LYS A 76 -0.72 -10.74 15.11
CA LYS A 76 0.69 -10.67 14.72
C LYS A 76 1.52 -9.61 15.45
N VAL A 77 0.92 -8.50 15.88
CA VAL A 77 1.60 -7.41 16.63
C VAL A 77 1.98 -7.86 18.04
N LYS A 78 1.22 -8.80 18.63
CA LYS A 78 1.62 -9.46 19.89
C LYS A 78 2.91 -10.29 19.77
N ASP A 79 3.35 -10.65 18.56
CA ASP A 79 4.61 -11.39 18.34
C ASP A 79 5.85 -10.49 18.17
N VAL A 80 5.69 -9.17 18.06
CA VAL A 80 6.82 -8.23 17.86
C VAL A 80 7.61 -7.99 19.16
N ASP A 81 6.97 -8.19 20.32
CA ASP A 81 7.62 -8.09 21.65
C ASP A 81 8.63 -9.22 21.94
N LEU A 82 8.79 -10.19 21.02
CA LEU A 82 9.67 -11.34 21.21
C LEU A 82 11.13 -11.07 20.82
N ASP A 83 11.43 -10.05 20.00
CA ASP A 83 12.78 -9.80 19.48
C ASP A 83 13.81 -9.49 20.59
N LEU A 84 13.35 -8.99 21.74
CA LEU A 84 14.19 -8.68 22.90
C LEU A 84 14.43 -9.87 23.84
N ASN A 85 13.72 -10.99 23.66
CA ASN A 85 13.77 -12.17 24.53
C ASN A 85 14.41 -13.42 23.90
N PHE A 86 15.02 -13.32 22.71
CA PHE A 86 15.51 -14.50 21.98
C PHE A 86 16.88 -15.05 22.40
N GLY A 87 17.58 -14.40 23.35
CA GLY A 87 18.85 -14.91 23.90
C GLY A 87 20.04 -14.71 22.95
N GLN A 88 21.07 -15.56 23.09
CA GLN A 88 22.27 -15.52 22.24
C GLN A 88 21.93 -15.85 20.78
N SER A 89 22.63 -15.19 19.85
CA SER A 89 22.52 -15.42 18.41
C SER A 89 23.89 -15.70 17.81
N VAL A 90 23.93 -16.57 16.80
CA VAL A 90 25.13 -16.83 16.01
C VAL A 90 24.88 -16.39 14.58
N ASP A 91 25.83 -15.65 14.02
CA ASP A 91 25.77 -15.18 12.63
C ASP A 91 26.27 -16.26 11.67
N VAL A 92 25.56 -16.45 10.56
CA VAL A 92 25.85 -17.43 9.51
C VAL A 92 25.80 -16.74 8.15
N ASP A 93 26.92 -16.76 7.44
CA ASP A 93 27.00 -16.33 6.04
C ASP A 93 26.95 -17.53 5.09
N HIS A 94 26.10 -17.43 4.08
CA HIS A 94 25.99 -18.44 3.04
C HIS A 94 25.63 -17.83 1.68
N ILE A 95 26.22 -18.36 0.61
CA ILE A 95 25.96 -17.92 -0.75
C ILE A 95 25.37 -19.09 -1.53
N PHE A 96 24.19 -18.90 -2.08
CA PHE A 96 23.61 -19.80 -3.07
C PHE A 96 23.88 -19.22 -4.46
N GLN A 97 24.48 -20.00 -5.34
CA GLN A 97 24.71 -19.61 -6.73
C GLN A 97 24.19 -20.70 -7.65
N PHE A 98 23.37 -20.31 -8.62
CA PHE A 98 22.82 -21.22 -9.62
C PHE A 98 23.20 -20.72 -11.01
N LYS A 99 23.77 -21.63 -11.80
CA LYS A 99 24.28 -21.34 -13.14
C LYS A 99 23.27 -21.72 -14.22
N ASP A 100 23.30 -20.99 -15.34
CA ASP A 100 22.53 -21.27 -16.56
C ASP A 100 21.02 -21.48 -16.29
N ALA A 101 20.47 -20.77 -15.31
CA ALA A 101 19.08 -20.88 -14.93
C ALA A 101 18.19 -20.18 -15.97
N SER A 102 17.28 -20.93 -16.61
CA SER A 102 16.22 -20.33 -17.43
C SER A 102 15.17 -19.72 -16.51
N LEU A 103 15.31 -18.43 -16.19
CA LEU A 103 14.50 -17.77 -15.17
C LEU A 103 13.36 -16.95 -15.78
N SER A 104 12.16 -17.12 -15.23
CA SER A 104 10.99 -16.28 -15.55
C SER A 104 10.25 -15.85 -14.28
N HIS A 105 10.37 -16.60 -13.18
CA HIS A 105 9.68 -16.34 -11.92
C HIS A 105 10.64 -16.24 -10.73
N LEU A 106 10.39 -15.28 -9.83
CA LEU A 106 11.05 -15.16 -8.54
C LEU A 106 10.01 -15.28 -7.42
N ASP A 107 10.23 -16.16 -6.43
CA ASP A 107 9.32 -16.37 -5.30
C ASP A 107 10.07 -16.40 -3.96
N ILE A 108 10.07 -15.26 -3.28
CA ILE A 108 10.80 -15.06 -2.03
C ILE A 108 9.81 -14.96 -0.88
N GLN A 109 9.95 -15.82 0.12
CA GLN A 109 9.15 -15.81 1.34
C GLN A 109 10.06 -15.89 2.58
N LEU A 110 10.12 -14.83 3.38
CA LEU A 110 10.94 -14.77 4.60
C LEU A 110 10.10 -14.33 5.79
N ALA A 111 10.27 -14.96 6.96
CA ALA A 111 9.63 -14.50 8.18
C ALA A 111 10.24 -13.17 8.67
N ASN A 112 11.51 -13.17 9.05
CA ASN A 112 12.21 -11.99 9.54
C ASN A 112 13.46 -11.75 8.71
N GLY A 113 13.76 -10.50 8.37
CA GLY A 113 14.95 -10.21 7.59
C GLY A 113 14.90 -8.95 6.76
N SER A 114 15.57 -8.99 5.61
CA SER A 114 15.45 -7.98 4.56
C SER A 114 15.70 -8.64 3.21
N LEU A 115 15.09 -8.09 2.17
CA LEU A 115 15.39 -8.48 0.80
C LEU A 115 15.87 -7.26 0.02
N ASN A 116 17.00 -7.40 -0.66
CA ASN A 116 17.49 -6.46 -1.66
C ASN A 116 17.67 -7.20 -2.99
N VAL A 117 16.92 -6.82 -4.02
CA VAL A 117 17.02 -7.41 -5.35
C VAL A 117 17.76 -6.46 -6.25
N MET A 118 18.93 -6.88 -6.74
CA MET A 118 19.80 -6.07 -7.57
C MET A 118 20.12 -6.79 -8.88
N PRO A 119 20.00 -6.12 -10.03
CA PRO A 119 20.42 -6.71 -11.28
C PRO A 119 21.94 -6.69 -11.41
N TRP A 120 22.48 -7.71 -12.05
CA TRP A 120 23.90 -7.81 -12.38
C TRP A 120 24.11 -8.26 -13.83
N ASP A 121 25.36 -8.21 -14.29
CA ASP A 121 25.71 -8.46 -15.69
C ASP A 121 26.04 -9.94 -15.96
N ASP A 122 25.81 -10.81 -14.97
CA ASP A 122 25.91 -12.26 -15.10
C ASP A 122 24.55 -12.88 -15.46
N ARG A 123 24.57 -14.04 -16.12
CA ARG A 123 23.37 -14.84 -16.42
C ARG A 123 22.96 -15.71 -15.23
N ASP A 124 23.87 -15.92 -14.30
CA ASP A 124 23.63 -16.66 -13.08
C ASP A 124 22.63 -15.92 -12.16
N ILE A 125 22.11 -16.62 -11.17
CA ILE A 125 21.43 -16.03 -10.02
C ILE A 125 22.23 -16.31 -8.75
N ARG A 126 22.45 -15.29 -7.92
CA ARG A 126 23.23 -15.39 -6.68
C ARG A 126 22.46 -14.77 -5.52
N ALA A 127 22.21 -15.57 -4.49
CA ALA A 127 21.64 -15.11 -3.24
C ALA A 127 22.72 -15.12 -2.15
N GLU A 128 23.08 -13.93 -1.67
CA GLU A 128 23.93 -13.76 -0.51
C GLU A 128 23.06 -13.64 0.73
N CYS A 129 23.14 -14.62 1.62
CA CYS A 129 22.37 -14.69 2.85
C CYS A 129 23.27 -14.40 4.05
N HIS A 130 22.92 -13.38 4.81
CA HIS A 130 23.46 -13.13 6.15
C HIS A 130 22.37 -13.40 7.17
N ALA A 131 22.47 -14.51 7.88
CA ALA A 131 21.46 -14.99 8.80
C ALA A 131 21.91 -14.89 10.26
N LYS A 132 21.03 -14.40 11.13
CA LYS A 132 21.17 -14.50 12.58
C LYS A 132 20.31 -15.63 13.10
N ILE A 133 20.95 -16.65 13.65
CA ILE A 133 20.26 -17.82 14.19
C ILE A 133 20.19 -17.68 15.71
N TYR A 134 18.97 -17.55 16.23
CA TYR A 134 18.74 -17.40 17.66
C TYR A 134 18.75 -18.78 18.35
N ARG A 135 19.23 -18.83 19.59
CA ARG A 135 19.25 -20.06 20.42
C ARG A 135 20.14 -21.18 19.87
N ALA A 136 21.15 -20.84 19.06
CA ALA A 136 22.21 -21.76 18.69
C ALA A 136 23.32 -21.72 19.75
N GLU A 137 23.85 -22.88 20.12
CA GLU A 137 24.92 -23.03 21.12
C GLU A 137 26.31 -22.78 20.52
N ASP A 138 26.49 -23.14 19.24
CA ASP A 138 27.73 -22.97 18.50
C ASP A 138 27.49 -22.68 17.00
N GLY A 139 28.57 -22.34 16.27
CA GLY A 139 28.51 -21.99 14.86
C GLY A 139 28.21 -23.14 13.90
N GLU A 140 28.55 -24.38 14.26
CA GLU A 140 28.31 -25.54 13.41
C GLU A 140 26.82 -25.92 13.44
N GLN A 141 26.25 -25.94 14.65
CA GLN A 141 24.82 -26.11 14.87
C GLN A 141 24.01 -24.98 14.20
N ALA A 142 24.44 -23.72 14.33
CA ALA A 142 23.78 -22.59 13.68
C ALA A 142 23.73 -22.75 12.15
N ARG A 143 24.86 -23.16 11.55
CA ARG A 143 24.96 -23.39 10.10
C ARG A 143 24.06 -24.54 9.64
N GLN A 144 24.02 -25.64 10.37
CA GLN A 144 23.11 -26.76 10.06
C GLN A 144 21.64 -26.35 10.20
N GLN A 145 21.29 -25.60 11.25
CA GLN A 145 19.93 -25.08 11.42
C GLN A 145 19.53 -24.16 10.28
N PHE A 146 20.41 -23.26 9.86
CA PHE A 146 20.17 -22.39 8.71
C PHE A 146 19.90 -23.19 7.43
N LEU A 147 20.79 -24.13 7.07
CA LEU A 147 20.67 -24.91 5.84
C LEU A 147 19.44 -25.85 5.83
N ASN A 148 19.03 -26.37 6.99
CA ASN A 148 17.86 -27.24 7.09
C ASN A 148 16.52 -26.46 7.08
N GLN A 149 16.54 -25.17 7.37
CA GLN A 149 15.32 -24.37 7.58
C GLN A 149 15.11 -23.27 6.52
N LEU A 150 16.14 -22.98 5.70
CA LEU A 150 16.04 -22.13 4.53
C LEU A 150 16.00 -23.00 3.27
N ASP A 151 14.84 -23.05 2.63
CA ASP A 151 14.66 -23.75 1.37
C ASP A 151 14.97 -22.80 0.21
N CYS A 152 16.04 -23.05 -0.53
CA CYS A 152 16.54 -22.20 -1.60
C CYS A 152 16.90 -23.05 -2.81
N GLY A 153 16.30 -22.76 -3.96
CA GLY A 153 16.47 -23.60 -5.13
C GLY A 153 15.83 -23.08 -6.40
N LEU A 154 15.91 -23.92 -7.44
CA LEU A 154 15.25 -23.75 -8.72
C LEU A 154 14.27 -24.90 -8.92
N GLU A 155 13.04 -24.55 -9.29
CA GLU A 155 12.01 -25.51 -9.71
C GLU A 155 11.55 -25.12 -11.12
N GLY A 156 12.11 -25.79 -12.14
CA GLY A 156 11.89 -25.41 -13.53
C GLY A 156 12.45 -24.02 -13.82
N ASP A 157 11.57 -23.07 -14.13
CA ASP A 157 11.89 -21.67 -14.46
C ASP A 157 11.74 -20.69 -13.28
N LYS A 158 11.46 -21.24 -12.09
CA LYS A 158 11.17 -20.50 -10.88
C LYS A 158 12.31 -20.62 -9.87
N PHE A 159 12.90 -19.48 -9.52
CA PHE A 159 13.77 -19.38 -8.36
C PHE A 159 12.97 -19.09 -7.10
N PHE A 160 13.32 -19.76 -6.00
CA PHE A 160 12.67 -19.53 -4.72
C PHE A 160 13.64 -19.49 -3.54
N ILE A 161 13.28 -18.68 -2.54
CA ILE A 161 13.89 -18.68 -1.21
C ILE A 161 12.76 -18.66 -0.19
N ARG A 162 12.66 -19.66 0.68
CA ARG A 162 11.54 -19.83 1.60
C ARG A 162 12.02 -20.16 3.00
N THR A 163 11.59 -19.37 3.98
CA THR A 163 11.63 -19.74 5.39
C THR A 163 10.50 -19.08 6.17
N GLU A 164 9.84 -19.89 7.00
CA GLU A 164 8.78 -19.43 7.91
C GLU A 164 9.24 -19.42 9.37
N LYS A 165 10.52 -19.74 9.62
CA LYS A 165 11.06 -19.85 10.97
C LYS A 165 11.32 -18.48 11.55
N LYS A 166 10.55 -18.13 12.59
CA LYS A 166 10.72 -16.88 13.35
C LYS A 166 11.98 -16.87 14.22
N THR A 167 12.59 -18.03 14.45
CA THR A 167 13.85 -18.20 15.22
C THR A 167 15.11 -17.86 14.43
N MET A 168 14.97 -17.31 13.23
CA MET A 168 16.08 -16.75 12.47
C MET A 168 15.69 -15.43 11.82
N LYS A 169 16.69 -14.58 11.61
CA LYS A 169 16.58 -13.35 10.81
C LYS A 169 17.50 -13.47 9.61
N VAL A 170 16.97 -13.44 8.39
CA VAL A 170 17.73 -13.69 7.16
C VAL A 170 17.73 -12.44 6.29
N ASN A 171 18.88 -11.80 6.16
CA ASN A 171 19.07 -10.71 5.19
C ASN A 171 19.56 -11.33 3.88
N VAL A 172 18.85 -11.05 2.78
CA VAL A 172 19.17 -11.58 1.46
C VAL A 172 19.49 -10.44 0.51
N THR A 173 20.67 -10.46 -0.08
CA THR A 173 20.99 -9.70 -1.30
C THR A 173 20.92 -10.65 -2.48
N LEU A 174 19.89 -10.49 -3.31
CA LEU A 174 19.62 -11.33 -4.46
C LEU A 174 20.10 -10.61 -5.73
N TYR A 175 21.16 -11.14 -6.33
CA TYR A 175 21.65 -10.71 -7.63
C TYR A 175 20.97 -11.50 -8.73
N VAL A 176 20.31 -10.78 -9.64
CA VAL A 176 19.46 -11.35 -10.69
C VAL A 176 19.92 -10.90 -12.08
N PRO A 177 19.80 -11.74 -13.12
CA PRO A 177 20.15 -11.33 -14.48
C PRO A 177 19.22 -10.22 -15.00
N ARG A 178 19.73 -9.38 -15.91
CA ARG A 178 18.95 -8.31 -16.57
C ARG A 178 18.04 -8.88 -17.66
N ILE A 179 16.95 -9.52 -17.25
CA ILE A 179 15.93 -10.07 -18.13
C ILE A 179 14.54 -9.54 -17.78
N GLN A 180 13.57 -9.76 -18.66
CA GLN A 180 12.16 -9.51 -18.36
C GLN A 180 11.57 -10.73 -17.66
N TYR A 181 11.19 -10.56 -16.39
CA TYR A 181 10.49 -11.59 -15.62
C TYR A 181 9.00 -11.63 -15.98
N ASP A 182 8.38 -12.79 -15.87
CA ASP A 182 6.92 -12.90 -15.92
C ASP A 182 6.32 -12.47 -14.58
N LYS A 183 6.93 -12.91 -13.47
CA LYS A 183 6.42 -12.60 -12.13
C LYS A 183 7.50 -12.55 -11.06
N ILE A 184 7.47 -11.49 -10.27
CA ILE A 184 8.26 -11.36 -9.05
C ILE A 184 7.31 -11.32 -7.86
N LYS A 185 7.37 -12.34 -7.00
CA LYS A 185 6.56 -12.45 -5.79
C LYS A 185 7.47 -12.41 -4.56
N VAL A 186 7.20 -11.47 -3.67
CA VAL A 186 7.95 -11.28 -2.43
C VAL A 186 6.98 -11.19 -1.26
N LYS A 187 7.20 -12.00 -0.23
CA LYS A 187 6.42 -11.98 1.01
C LYS A 187 7.36 -11.99 2.21
N LEU A 188 7.43 -10.87 2.91
CA LEU A 188 8.09 -10.76 4.20
C LEU A 188 7.05 -10.65 5.31
N PHE A 189 7.36 -11.11 6.52
CA PHE A 189 6.57 -10.75 7.70
C PHE A 189 7.15 -9.49 8.36
N ASN A 190 8.44 -9.50 8.70
CA ASN A 190 9.18 -8.33 9.17
C ASN A 190 10.41 -8.10 8.32
N GLY A 191 10.52 -6.90 7.76
CA GLY A 191 11.69 -6.50 7.00
C GLY A 191 11.41 -5.58 5.82
N PRO A 192 12.40 -4.77 5.42
CA PRO A 192 12.30 -3.99 4.21
C PRO A 192 12.45 -4.89 2.97
N ILE A 193 11.72 -4.53 1.91
CA ILE A 193 11.85 -5.09 0.57
C ILE A 193 12.37 -3.97 -0.33
N ARG A 194 13.53 -4.19 -0.95
CA ARG A 194 14.15 -3.25 -1.88
C ARG A 194 14.42 -3.90 -3.22
N GLY A 195 14.20 -3.15 -4.30
CA GLY A 195 14.59 -3.56 -5.64
C GLY A 195 15.04 -2.37 -6.48
N GLU A 196 15.98 -2.60 -7.39
CA GLU A 196 16.49 -1.58 -8.31
C GLU A 196 16.50 -2.12 -9.74
N LYS A 197 16.13 -1.31 -10.74
CA LYS A 197 16.30 -1.62 -12.18
C LYS A 197 15.74 -2.99 -12.57
N LEU A 198 14.52 -3.28 -12.15
CA LEU A 198 13.82 -4.55 -12.41
C LEU A 198 12.84 -4.39 -13.57
N MET A 199 12.73 -5.42 -14.41
CA MET A 199 11.75 -5.51 -15.51
C MET A 199 10.90 -6.77 -15.30
N THR A 200 9.59 -6.62 -15.10
CA THR A 200 8.68 -7.76 -14.87
C THR A 200 7.29 -7.51 -15.40
N LYS A 201 6.53 -8.51 -15.85
CA LYS A 201 5.10 -8.29 -16.17
C LYS A 201 4.29 -8.04 -14.89
N GLU A 202 4.50 -8.86 -13.87
CA GLU A 202 3.81 -8.73 -12.58
C GLU A 202 4.80 -8.62 -11.41
N LEU A 203 4.60 -7.64 -10.53
CA LEU A 203 5.27 -7.53 -9.23
C LEU A 203 4.24 -7.61 -8.12
N ALA A 204 4.43 -8.54 -7.17
CA ALA A 204 3.62 -8.66 -5.97
C ALA A 204 4.53 -8.65 -4.73
N ALA A 205 4.56 -7.55 -3.96
CA ALA A 205 5.39 -7.41 -2.78
C ALA A 205 4.55 -7.16 -1.52
N LYS A 206 4.68 -8.02 -0.51
CA LYS A 206 3.92 -7.91 0.74
C LYS A 206 4.85 -7.95 1.95
N THR A 207 4.69 -7.01 2.88
CA THR A 207 5.40 -7.04 4.18
C THR A 207 4.50 -6.58 5.31
N THR A 208 4.47 -7.26 6.46
CA THR A 208 3.64 -6.75 7.57
C THR A 208 4.28 -5.52 8.19
N ASN A 209 5.58 -5.57 8.49
CA ASN A 209 6.32 -4.45 9.06
C ASN A 209 7.60 -4.21 8.26
N GLY A 210 7.65 -3.12 7.50
CA GLY A 210 8.84 -2.76 6.75
C GLY A 210 8.57 -1.84 5.57
N VAL A 211 9.61 -1.11 5.17
CA VAL A 211 9.56 -0.25 3.98
C VAL A 211 9.63 -1.11 2.73
N VAL A 212 8.75 -0.85 1.76
CA VAL A 212 8.84 -1.40 0.41
C VAL A 212 9.28 -0.30 -0.53
N SER A 213 10.42 -0.49 -1.21
CA SER A 213 10.99 0.54 -2.08
C SER A 213 11.51 -0.07 -3.37
N PHE A 214 11.04 0.43 -4.52
CA PHE A 214 11.62 0.09 -5.81
C PHE A 214 12.08 1.36 -6.54
N ALA A 215 13.24 1.27 -7.19
CA ALA A 215 13.80 2.33 -8.02
C ALA A 215 13.99 1.83 -9.46
N SER A 216 13.59 2.63 -10.45
CA SER A 216 13.67 2.28 -11.88
C SER A 216 12.98 0.94 -12.19
N LEU A 217 11.74 0.77 -11.74
CA LEU A 217 10.92 -0.43 -11.97
C LEU A 217 10.12 -0.30 -13.26
N GLN A 218 10.19 -1.29 -14.14
CA GLN A 218 9.32 -1.42 -15.30
C GLN A 218 8.37 -2.62 -15.13
N ALA A 219 7.05 -2.38 -15.10
CA ALA A 219 6.09 -3.48 -14.98
C ALA A 219 4.67 -3.25 -15.51
N ASP A 220 4.01 -4.28 -16.03
CA ASP A 220 2.62 -4.16 -16.49
C ASP A 220 1.66 -4.01 -15.30
N LYS A 221 1.88 -4.79 -14.23
CA LYS A 221 1.08 -4.77 -13.00
C LYS A 221 1.95 -4.79 -11.76
N VAL A 222 1.69 -3.88 -10.83
CA VAL A 222 2.36 -3.78 -9.53
C VAL A 222 1.33 -3.83 -8.41
N GLY A 223 1.49 -4.78 -7.49
CA GLY A 223 0.71 -4.90 -6.26
C GLY A 223 1.65 -4.85 -5.04
N ILE A 224 1.51 -3.82 -4.19
CA ILE A 224 2.34 -3.67 -2.98
C ILE A 224 1.46 -3.47 -1.76
N GLU A 225 1.65 -4.31 -0.74
CA GLU A 225 0.88 -4.22 0.50
C GLU A 225 1.81 -4.17 1.72
N THR A 226 1.56 -3.24 2.64
CA THR A 226 2.20 -3.25 3.95
C THR A 226 1.26 -2.87 5.09
N ALA A 227 1.46 -3.39 6.31
CA ALA A 227 0.68 -2.89 7.45
C ALA A 227 1.35 -1.65 8.05
N ASN A 228 2.63 -1.75 8.38
CA ASN A 228 3.40 -0.66 8.99
C ASN A 228 4.68 -0.43 8.19
N GLY A 229 4.64 0.54 7.29
CA GLY A 229 5.71 0.72 6.33
C GLY A 229 5.41 1.77 5.29
N GLN A 230 6.48 2.45 4.85
CA GLN A 230 6.40 3.34 3.70
C GLN A 230 6.46 2.51 2.41
N ILE A 231 5.72 2.91 1.39
CA ILE A 231 5.81 2.38 0.03
C ILE A 231 6.40 3.48 -0.85
N LYS A 232 7.49 3.19 -1.55
CA LYS A 232 8.17 4.13 -2.45
C LYS A 232 8.42 3.51 -3.81
N LEU A 233 7.93 4.14 -4.87
CA LEU A 233 8.25 3.79 -6.25
C LEU A 233 8.88 5.00 -6.93
N ALA A 234 10.20 4.98 -7.10
CA ALA A 234 10.94 6.06 -7.74
C ALA A 234 11.31 5.69 -9.18
N ASP A 235 11.11 6.61 -10.12
CA ASP A 235 11.43 6.42 -11.54
C ASP A 235 10.78 5.17 -12.14
N HIS A 236 9.53 4.88 -11.77
CA HIS A 236 8.82 3.70 -12.27
C HIS A 236 8.21 3.96 -13.66
N GLU A 237 8.08 2.91 -14.47
CA GLU A 237 7.28 2.90 -15.70
C GLU A 237 6.35 1.69 -15.66
N CYS A 238 5.11 1.93 -15.23
CA CYS A 238 4.15 0.86 -14.95
C CYS A 238 2.85 0.99 -15.74
N GLY A 239 2.17 -0.13 -16.01
CA GLY A 239 0.80 -0.11 -16.49
C GLY A 239 -0.17 0.26 -15.37
N MET A 240 -0.41 -0.70 -14.48
CA MET A 240 -1.30 -0.58 -13.33
C MET A 240 -0.54 -0.71 -12.01
N ILE A 241 -0.78 0.22 -11.09
CA ILE A 241 -0.22 0.22 -9.73
C ILE A 241 -1.36 0.12 -8.72
N GLU A 242 -1.30 -0.85 -7.83
CA GLU A 242 -2.18 -1.04 -6.67
C GLU A 242 -1.29 -1.09 -5.41
N VAL A 243 -1.41 -0.09 -4.54
CA VAL A 243 -0.59 0.04 -3.33
C VAL A 243 -1.43 0.32 -2.11
N GLU A 244 -1.23 -0.46 -1.05
CA GLU A 244 -2.01 -0.38 0.18
C GLU A 244 -1.10 -0.35 1.42
N THR A 245 -1.36 0.60 2.33
CA THR A 245 -0.73 0.60 3.66
C THR A 245 -1.71 0.94 4.79
N ILE A 246 -1.53 0.38 5.99
CA ILE A 246 -2.31 0.84 7.15
C ILE A 246 -1.66 2.09 7.73
N ASN A 247 -0.35 2.04 8.01
CA ASN A 247 0.39 3.14 8.59
C ASN A 247 1.67 3.37 7.78
N GLY A 248 1.68 4.43 6.99
CA GLY A 248 2.86 4.82 6.24
C GLY A 248 2.59 5.72 5.05
N LEU A 249 3.64 6.42 4.64
CA LEU A 249 3.66 7.22 3.42
C LEU A 249 3.63 6.32 2.19
N ILE A 250 2.79 6.66 1.21
CA ILE A 250 2.87 6.17 -0.16
C ILE A 250 3.47 7.29 -1.01
N ASP A 251 4.61 7.07 -1.65
CA ASP A 251 5.29 8.04 -2.52
C ASP A 251 5.58 7.38 -3.89
N LEU A 252 4.83 7.80 -4.90
CA LEU A 252 4.89 7.26 -6.25
C LEU A 252 5.37 8.34 -7.21
N ARG A 253 6.54 8.14 -7.84
CA ARG A 253 7.13 9.08 -8.80
C ARG A 253 7.57 8.36 -10.06
N GLY A 254 6.96 8.69 -11.20
CA GLY A 254 7.23 7.99 -12.45
C GLY A 254 6.10 8.11 -13.46
N LYS A 255 5.97 7.12 -14.32
CA LYS A 255 4.98 6.99 -15.38
C LYS A 255 4.05 5.82 -15.06
N SER A 256 2.74 6.05 -15.17
CA SER A 256 1.74 5.02 -14.89
C SER A 256 0.48 5.24 -15.71
N GLU A 257 -0.15 4.17 -16.19
CA GLU A 257 -1.46 4.28 -16.86
C GLU A 257 -2.62 4.36 -15.86
N SER A 258 -2.53 3.63 -14.74
CA SER A 258 -3.53 3.66 -13.66
C SER A 258 -2.89 3.48 -12.29
N ILE A 259 -3.35 4.24 -11.30
CA ILE A 259 -2.89 4.19 -9.91
C ILE A 259 -4.09 4.02 -8.97
N ASP A 260 -4.04 3.02 -8.11
CA ASP A 260 -4.87 2.85 -6.91
C ASP A 260 -3.94 2.87 -5.69
N ALA A 261 -4.04 3.91 -4.87
CA ALA A 261 -3.22 4.13 -3.70
C ALA A 261 -4.09 4.35 -2.47
N GLN A 262 -3.94 3.49 -1.47
CA GLN A 262 -4.79 3.51 -0.28
C GLN A 262 -3.96 3.45 0.99
N SER A 263 -4.21 4.38 1.92
CA SER A 263 -3.52 4.43 3.22
C SER A 263 -4.49 4.69 4.36
N PHE A 264 -4.50 3.92 5.45
CA PHE A 264 -5.39 4.29 6.56
C PHE A 264 -4.88 5.53 7.33
N ASN A 265 -3.63 5.51 7.80
CA ASN A 265 -2.96 6.62 8.46
C ASN A 265 -1.61 6.92 7.79
N GLY A 266 -1.64 7.66 6.70
CA GLY A 266 -0.42 8.12 6.06
C GLY A 266 -0.68 8.96 4.83
N ASN A 267 0.30 9.80 4.51
CA ASN A 267 0.18 10.68 3.36
C ASN A 267 0.32 9.86 2.07
N ILE A 268 -0.33 10.34 1.02
CA ILE A 268 -0.21 9.80 -0.33
C ILE A 268 0.33 10.91 -1.21
N ALA A 269 1.48 10.68 -1.83
CA ALA A 269 2.10 11.58 -2.78
C ALA A 269 2.23 10.85 -4.12
N VAL A 270 1.61 11.41 -5.15
CA VAL A 270 1.67 10.88 -6.53
C VAL A 270 2.24 11.95 -7.43
N GLN A 271 3.33 11.65 -8.12
CA GLN A 271 4.00 12.55 -9.05
C GLN A 271 4.17 11.84 -10.41
N LEU A 272 3.31 12.20 -11.36
CA LEU A 272 3.33 11.66 -12.72
C LEU A 272 4.26 12.45 -13.63
N SER A 273 5.07 11.74 -14.42
CA SER A 273 6.05 12.34 -15.34
C SER A 273 5.62 12.29 -16.81
N ASP A 274 4.49 11.66 -17.13
CA ASP A 274 3.97 11.54 -18.48
C ASP A 274 2.44 11.67 -18.55
N GLU A 275 1.95 11.92 -19.78
CA GLU A 275 0.54 12.22 -20.05
C GLU A 275 -0.33 10.97 -20.21
N LYS A 276 0.26 9.77 -20.18
CA LYS A 276 -0.44 8.51 -20.48
C LYS A 276 -1.33 8.00 -19.35
N CYS A 277 -1.26 8.61 -18.18
CA CYS A 277 -2.14 8.25 -17.08
C CYS A 277 -3.60 8.49 -17.45
N ARG A 278 -4.47 7.56 -17.08
CA ARG A 278 -5.92 7.62 -17.34
C ARG A 278 -6.71 7.79 -16.05
N SER A 279 -6.25 7.17 -14.96
CA SER A 279 -6.93 7.19 -13.67
C SER A 279 -6.00 7.18 -12.48
N ILE A 280 -6.32 8.02 -11.50
CA ILE A 280 -5.69 8.04 -10.17
C ILE A 280 -6.80 7.93 -9.14
N TYR A 281 -6.74 6.89 -8.31
CA TYR A 281 -7.56 6.72 -7.12
C TYR A 281 -6.65 6.79 -5.90
N ALA A 282 -6.81 7.82 -5.08
CA ALA A 282 -5.97 8.05 -3.91
C ALA A 282 -6.83 8.27 -2.66
N LYS A 283 -6.79 7.34 -1.71
CA LYS A 283 -7.66 7.38 -0.53
C LYS A 283 -6.90 7.23 0.77
N THR A 284 -7.15 8.13 1.71
CA THR A 284 -6.66 7.97 3.09
C THR A 284 -7.69 8.33 4.15
N THR A 285 -7.54 7.85 5.38
CA THR A 285 -8.44 8.27 6.47
C THR A 285 -7.89 9.52 7.15
N THR A 286 -6.62 9.49 7.57
CA THR A 286 -6.04 10.57 8.37
C THR A 286 -4.88 11.33 7.72
N GLY A 287 -4.37 10.86 6.59
CA GLY A 287 -3.27 11.51 5.87
C GLY A 287 -3.73 12.58 4.88
N SER A 288 -2.76 13.32 4.34
CA SER A 288 -2.98 14.23 3.22
C SER A 288 -2.68 13.56 1.89
N VAL A 289 -3.33 14.02 0.82
CA VAL A 289 -3.15 13.54 -0.55
C VAL A 289 -2.59 14.68 -1.40
N ASP A 290 -1.37 14.54 -1.94
CA ASP A 290 -0.74 15.46 -2.91
C ASP A 290 -0.63 14.73 -4.25
N VAL A 291 -1.26 15.28 -5.28
CA VAL A 291 -1.23 14.75 -6.65
C VAL A 291 -0.65 15.80 -7.59
N GLN A 292 0.43 15.42 -8.27
CA GLN A 292 1.13 16.23 -9.26
C GLN A 292 1.05 15.57 -10.63
N ILE A 293 0.45 16.28 -11.57
CA ILE A 293 0.21 15.80 -12.93
C ILE A 293 0.89 16.70 -13.97
N PRO A 294 1.19 16.21 -15.18
CA PRO A 294 1.68 17.06 -16.26
C PRO A 294 0.69 18.16 -16.65
N ARG A 295 1.19 19.27 -17.21
CA ARG A 295 0.37 20.42 -17.68
C ARG A 295 -0.48 20.10 -18.90
N ALA A 296 -0.03 19.18 -19.74
CA ALA A 296 -0.61 18.90 -21.05
C ALA A 296 -1.81 17.92 -21.04
N CYS A 297 -2.36 17.59 -19.85
CA CYS A 297 -3.52 16.70 -19.74
C CYS A 297 -4.80 17.46 -19.38
N ALA A 298 -5.91 17.04 -19.98
CA ALA A 298 -7.24 17.34 -19.50
C ALA A 298 -7.46 16.63 -18.17
N VAL A 299 -8.12 17.28 -17.21
CA VAL A 299 -8.31 16.73 -15.86
C VAL A 299 -9.78 16.72 -15.54
N THR A 300 -10.27 15.60 -15.02
CA THR A 300 -11.52 15.54 -14.27
C THR A 300 -11.18 15.08 -12.86
N ALA A 301 -11.35 15.94 -11.87
CA ALA A 301 -10.98 15.65 -10.49
C ALA A 301 -12.21 15.68 -9.58
N GLU A 302 -12.38 14.62 -8.79
CA GLU A 302 -13.35 14.51 -7.71
C GLU A 302 -12.58 14.43 -6.38
N LEU A 303 -12.69 15.47 -5.57
CA LEU A 303 -11.92 15.64 -4.34
C LEU A 303 -12.88 15.68 -3.16
N LYS A 304 -12.68 14.84 -2.15
CA LYS A 304 -13.55 14.72 -0.97
C LYS A 304 -12.76 14.77 0.34
N SER A 305 -13.16 15.65 1.24
CA SER A 305 -12.58 15.78 2.58
C SER A 305 -13.65 16.05 3.61
N ASN A 306 -13.64 15.39 4.78
CA ASN A 306 -14.62 15.70 5.83
C ASN A 306 -14.20 16.94 6.64
N LEU A 307 -13.06 16.86 7.33
CA LEU A 307 -12.59 17.90 8.25
C LEU A 307 -11.39 18.71 7.72
N GLY A 308 -10.68 18.21 6.71
CA GLY A 308 -9.50 18.89 6.17
C GLY A 308 -9.80 19.93 5.09
N SER A 309 -8.78 20.32 4.34
CA SER A 309 -8.88 21.34 3.27
C SER A 309 -8.74 20.71 1.88
N ILE A 310 -9.38 21.31 0.88
CA ILE A 310 -9.24 20.93 -0.53
C ILE A 310 -8.73 22.14 -1.29
N SER A 311 -7.58 21.98 -1.94
CA SER A 311 -6.93 23.00 -2.76
C SER A 311 -6.54 22.43 -4.12
N HIS A 312 -6.52 23.28 -5.14
CA HIS A 312 -6.04 22.92 -6.45
C HIS A 312 -5.28 24.07 -7.10
N ASP A 313 -4.32 23.73 -7.94
CA ASP A 313 -3.56 24.64 -8.81
C ASP A 313 -3.55 24.04 -10.22
N LEU A 314 -4.74 24.02 -10.81
CA LEU A 314 -5.02 23.48 -12.14
C LEU A 314 -5.26 24.63 -13.12
N LEU A 315 -4.72 24.51 -14.33
CA LEU A 315 -4.84 25.52 -15.39
C LEU A 315 -6.24 25.42 -16.03
N ASP A 316 -6.87 26.57 -16.30
CA ASP A 316 -8.20 26.66 -16.91
C ASP A 316 -9.24 25.77 -16.21
N ALA A 317 -9.26 25.84 -14.87
CA ALA A 317 -10.12 25.03 -14.03
C ALA A 317 -11.54 25.59 -13.94
N ASP A 318 -12.51 24.84 -14.45
CA ASP A 318 -13.93 25.05 -14.26
C ASP A 318 -14.43 24.21 -13.08
N MET A 319 -15.05 24.87 -12.10
CA MET A 319 -15.68 24.19 -10.97
C MET A 319 -17.10 23.73 -11.35
N VAL A 320 -17.28 22.42 -11.46
CA VAL A 320 -18.57 21.80 -11.83
C VAL A 320 -19.48 21.66 -10.60
N LYS A 321 -18.89 21.37 -9.44
CA LYS A 321 -19.61 21.20 -8.17
C LYS A 321 -18.73 21.63 -7.02
N GLU A 322 -19.29 22.40 -6.10
CA GLU A 322 -18.67 22.72 -4.81
C GLU A 322 -19.68 22.50 -3.68
N LYS A 323 -19.25 21.71 -2.70
CA LYS A 323 -19.93 21.57 -1.42
C LYS A 323 -18.92 21.88 -0.33
N ASN A 324 -19.24 22.80 0.56
CA ASN A 324 -18.34 23.22 1.64
C ASN A 324 -19.13 23.31 2.96
N GLU A 325 -19.50 22.14 3.49
CA GLU A 325 -20.10 22.01 4.82
C GLU A 325 -19.00 21.67 5.84
N THR A 326 -19.24 21.98 7.12
CA THR A 326 -18.26 21.77 8.20
C THR A 326 -17.78 20.33 8.33
N LEU A 327 -18.62 19.35 7.95
CA LEU A 327 -18.33 17.91 8.03
C LEU A 327 -18.09 17.25 6.67
N GLN A 328 -18.30 17.97 5.57
CA GLN A 328 -18.20 17.42 4.24
C GLN A 328 -17.85 18.51 3.23
N LYS A 329 -16.66 18.38 2.66
CA LYS A 329 -16.15 19.20 1.57
C LYS A 329 -15.99 18.32 0.35
N GLU A 330 -16.54 18.77 -0.76
CA GLU A 330 -16.47 18.08 -2.04
C GLU A 330 -16.24 19.12 -3.14
N LYS A 331 -15.29 18.83 -4.03
CA LYS A 331 -15.06 19.62 -5.23
C LYS A 331 -15.00 18.69 -6.44
N MET A 332 -15.75 19.04 -7.48
CA MET A 332 -15.64 18.43 -8.80
C MET A 332 -15.11 19.49 -9.76
N ILE A 333 -13.94 19.21 -10.34
CA ILE A 333 -13.18 20.16 -11.15
C ILE A 333 -12.95 19.55 -12.52
N LYS A 334 -13.11 20.35 -13.57
CA LYS A 334 -12.67 20.02 -14.92
C LYS A 334 -11.64 21.05 -15.36
N ALA A 335 -10.51 20.61 -15.88
CA ALA A 335 -9.44 21.51 -16.31
C ALA A 335 -8.90 21.09 -17.68
N ASN A 336 -8.37 22.05 -18.45
CA ASN A 336 -7.67 21.84 -19.72
C ASN A 336 -8.39 20.88 -20.71
N GLN A 337 -9.69 21.09 -20.94
CA GLN A 337 -10.54 20.15 -21.69
C GLN A 337 -10.21 20.03 -23.20
N GLN A 338 -9.28 20.84 -23.72
CA GLN A 338 -8.85 20.81 -25.13
C GLN A 338 -7.68 19.86 -25.39
N ALA A 339 -7.06 19.32 -24.33
CA ALA A 339 -5.94 18.40 -24.45
C ALA A 339 -6.34 17.03 -25.01
N VAL A 340 -5.37 16.35 -25.63
CA VAL A 340 -5.56 15.02 -26.25
C VAL A 340 -5.68 13.92 -25.20
N HIS A 341 -4.89 14.00 -24.14
CA HIS A 341 -4.88 13.03 -23.04
C HIS A 341 -5.74 13.53 -21.89
N SER A 342 -6.56 12.65 -21.31
CA SER A 342 -7.43 12.97 -20.17
C SER A 342 -7.13 12.08 -18.97
N ILE A 343 -7.05 12.68 -17.79
CA ILE A 343 -6.84 12.01 -16.51
C ILE A 343 -8.10 12.19 -15.64
N SER A 344 -8.61 11.09 -15.09
CA SER A 344 -9.61 11.10 -14.02
C SER A 344 -8.93 10.93 -12.66
N ILE A 345 -9.13 11.88 -11.75
CA ILE A 345 -8.53 11.87 -10.41
C ILE A 345 -9.65 11.75 -9.38
N PHE A 346 -9.62 10.71 -8.56
CA PHE A 346 -10.43 10.60 -7.36
C PHE A 346 -9.50 10.66 -6.15
N ALA A 347 -9.67 11.67 -5.30
CA ALA A 347 -8.91 11.81 -4.07
C ALA A 347 -9.86 11.97 -2.88
N GLU A 348 -9.65 11.16 -1.85
CA GLU A 348 -10.48 11.18 -0.63
C GLU A 348 -9.61 11.15 0.63
N THR A 349 -9.92 12.03 1.58
CA THR A 349 -9.39 11.99 2.95
C THR A 349 -10.49 12.28 3.95
N LYS A 350 -10.40 11.81 5.21
CA LYS A 350 -11.36 12.24 6.23
C LYS A 350 -10.86 13.42 7.06
N THR A 351 -9.59 13.43 7.47
CA THR A 351 -9.03 14.54 8.28
C THR A 351 -7.96 15.38 7.59
N GLY A 352 -7.33 14.86 6.53
CA GLY A 352 -6.17 15.50 5.94
C GLY A 352 -6.51 16.50 4.85
N SER A 353 -5.48 17.10 4.26
CA SER A 353 -5.64 18.01 3.13
C SER A 353 -5.54 17.28 1.80
N ILE A 354 -6.24 17.76 0.78
CA ILE A 354 -6.08 17.32 -0.61
C ILE A 354 -5.52 18.49 -1.40
N GLN A 355 -4.43 18.23 -2.12
CA GLN A 355 -3.84 19.16 -3.08
C GLN A 355 -3.67 18.47 -4.42
N VAL A 356 -4.22 19.07 -5.48
CA VAL A 356 -3.98 18.64 -6.86
C VAL A 356 -3.37 19.81 -7.64
N LYS A 357 -2.21 19.62 -8.24
CA LYS A 357 -1.51 20.67 -8.98
C LYS A 357 -0.87 20.13 -10.25
N HIS A 358 -0.68 21.00 -11.24
CA HIS A 358 0.24 20.67 -12.31
C HIS A 358 1.69 20.74 -11.82
N GLN A 359 2.57 19.93 -12.41
CA GLN A 359 4.00 20.11 -12.20
C GLN A 359 4.45 21.48 -12.72
N SER A 360 5.31 22.13 -11.95
CA SER A 360 6.08 23.27 -12.42
C SER A 360 7.02 22.81 -13.52
N ASP A 361 7.12 23.55 -14.62
CA ASP A 361 8.17 23.29 -15.60
C ASP A 361 9.52 23.37 -14.86
N LYS A 362 10.34 22.31 -14.97
CA LYS A 362 11.75 22.42 -14.63
C LYS A 362 12.37 23.35 -15.68
N GLU A 363 12.68 24.58 -15.28
CA GLU A 363 13.57 25.47 -16.05
C GLU A 363 14.93 24.80 -16.31
#